data_AF-A0A244ET19-F1
#
_entry.id   AF-A0A244ET19-F1
#
_cell.length_a   1.000
_cell.length_b   1.000
_cell.length_c   1.000
_cell.angle_alpha   90.00
_cell.angle_beta   90.00
_cell.angle_gamma   90.00
#
_symmetry.space_group_name_H-M   'P 1'
#
loop_
_entity.id
_entity.type
_entity.pdbx_description
1 polymer ?
#
loop_
_entity_poly.entity_id
_entity_poly.type
_entity_poly.pdbx_seq_one_letter_code
_entity_poly.pdbx_strand_id
1 'polypeptide(L)' 'MAKSAHVIATDIDGFMKKKTLNVWTLPWAQLYEVASRERIKEAFQDDLRAALKGHALEITYGTNAVVIHRDSNFGPQSWG' A
#
# COMPACT_ATOMS: atom_id res chain seq x y z
N MET A 1 -4.65 18.31 7.23
CA MET A 1 -3.85 17.54 8.21
C MET A 1 -3.36 16.28 7.52
N ALA A 2 -2.13 15.86 7.79
CA ALA A 2 -1.62 14.58 7.29
C ALA A 2 -2.49 13.44 7.83
N LYS A 3 -2.88 12.49 6.97
CA LYS A 3 -3.70 11.35 7.38
C LYS A 3 -2.89 10.42 8.30
N SER A 4 -3.57 9.74 9.22
CA SER A 4 -2.98 8.66 10.00
C SER A 4 -2.77 7.42 9.13
N ALA A 5 -1.86 6.52 9.54
CA ALA A 5 -1.60 5.27 8.85
C ALA A 5 -2.87 4.42 8.66
N HIS A 6 -3.73 4.34 9.67
CA HIS A 6 -5.00 3.59 9.62
C HIS A 6 -5.99 4.16 8.59
N VAL A 7 -6.13 5.49 8.51
CA VAL A 7 -7.00 6.12 7.51
C VAL A 7 -6.47 5.83 6.11
N ILE A 8 -5.15 5.94 5.92
CA ILE A 8 -4.52 5.66 4.62
C ILE A 8 -4.70 4.19 4.22
N ALA A 9 -4.50 3.25 5.15
CA ALA A 9 -4.71 1.82 4.89
C ALA A 9 -6.17 1.53 4.48
N THR A 10 -7.13 2.16 5.15
CA THR A 10 -8.56 2.07 4.81
C THR A 10 -8.85 2.61 3.40
N ASP A 11 -8.29 3.77 3.07
CA ASP A 11 -8.46 4.40 1.74
C ASP A 11 -7.84 3.53 0.63
N ILE A 12 -6.64 2.99 0.86
CA ILE A 12 -5.94 2.10 -0.08
C ILE A 12 -6.75 0.82 -0.31
N ASP A 13 -7.21 0.17 0.75
CA ASP A 13 -8.03 -1.05 0.64
C ASP A 13 -9.35 -0.77 -0.11
N GLY A 14 -10.03 0.32 0.24
CA GLY A 14 -11.25 0.76 -0.45
C GLY A 14 -11.01 1.02 -1.94
N PHE A 15 -9.92 1.70 -2.28
CA PHE A 15 -9.54 1.95 -3.67
C PHE A 15 -9.24 0.65 -4.43
N MET A 16 -8.40 -0.24 -3.87
CA MET A 16 -8.06 -1.52 -4.49
C MET A 16 -9.29 -2.42 -4.65
N LYS A 17 -10.22 -2.43 -3.68
CA LYS A 17 -11.49 -3.16 -3.77
C LYS A 17 -12.36 -2.61 -4.90
N LYS A 18 -12.53 -1.28 -4.95
CA LYS A 18 -13.33 -0.59 -5.98
C LYS A 18 -12.79 -0.83 -7.40
N LYS A 19 -11.48 -0.96 -7.54
CA LYS A 19 -10.81 -1.20 -8.82
C LYS A 19 -10.53 -2.69 -9.11
N THR A 20 -10.93 -3.59 -8.20
CA THR A 20 -10.66 -5.03 -8.29
C THR A 20 -9.17 -5.35 -8.51
N LEU A 21 -8.29 -4.61 -7.83
CA LEU A 21 -6.85 -4.77 -7.95
C LEU A 21 -6.32 -5.81 -6.96
N ASN A 22 -5.48 -6.71 -7.47
CA ASN A 22 -4.66 -7.60 -6.66
C ASN A 22 -3.33 -6.95 -6.28
N VAL A 23 -2.75 -6.17 -7.19
CA VAL A 23 -1.49 -5.44 -7.03
C VAL A 23 -1.69 -4.02 -7.55
N TRP A 24 -1.13 -3.06 -6.82
CA TRP A 24 -1.03 -1.67 -7.22
C TRP A 24 0.41 -1.20 -7.10
N THR A 25 1.03 -0.94 -8.25
CA THR A 25 2.35 -0.32 -8.35
C THR A 25 2.18 1.17 -8.60
N LEU A 26 2.83 2.01 -7.80
CA LEU A 26 2.71 3.46 -7.90
C LEU A 26 4.05 4.17 -7.62
N PRO A 27 4.32 5.32 -8.27
CA PRO A 27 5.46 6.15 -7.93
C PRO A 27 5.30 6.80 -6.55
N TRP A 28 6.41 7.20 -5.94
CA TRP A 28 6.43 7.87 -4.63
C TRP A 28 5.53 9.11 -4.56
N ALA A 29 5.52 9.93 -5.63
CA ALA A 29 4.68 11.12 -5.71
C ALA A 29 3.19 10.80 -5.52
N GLN A 30 2.72 9.70 -6.12
CA GLN A 30 1.33 9.29 -5.97
C GLN A 30 1.05 8.77 -4.55
N LEU A 31 1.99 8.07 -3.92
CA LEU A 31 1.83 7.66 -2.52
C LEU A 31 1.74 8.88 -1.58
N TYR A 32 2.52 9.93 -1.83
CA TYR A 32 2.47 11.19 -1.09
C TYR A 32 1.10 11.86 -1.18
N GLU A 33 0.49 11.87 -2.37
CA GLU A 33 -0.88 12.37 -2.57
C GLU A 33 -1.90 11.53 -1.79
N VAL A 34 -1.86 10.20 -1.92
CA VAL A 34 -2.75 9.27 -1.21
C VAL A 34 -2.66 9.46 0.30
N ALA A 35 -1.43 9.58 0.81
CA ALA A 35 -1.15 9.79 2.22
C ALA A 35 -1.42 11.24 2.69
N SER A 36 -1.64 12.17 1.76
CA SER A 36 -1.73 13.61 2.01
C SER A 36 -0.53 14.11 2.84
N ARG A 37 0.68 13.73 2.42
CA ARG A 37 1.96 14.03 3.08
C ARG A 37 2.99 14.42 2.03
N GLU A 38 3.75 15.49 2.27
CA GLU A 38 4.84 15.90 1.37
C GLU A 38 5.99 14.88 1.29
N ARG A 39 6.23 14.17 2.40
CA ARG A 39 7.26 13.12 2.49
C ARG A 39 6.86 12.06 3.51
N ILE A 40 7.30 10.84 3.26
CA ILE A 40 7.14 9.70 4.17
C ILE A 40 8.52 9.28 4.69
N LYS A 41 8.71 9.31 6.02
CA LYS A 41 9.92 8.82 6.70
C LYS A 41 9.77 7.33 7.00
N GLU A 42 10.88 6.62 7.20
CA GLU A 42 10.90 5.18 7.51
C GLU A 42 10.01 4.80 8.69
N ALA A 43 10.04 5.55 9.80
CA ALA A 43 9.14 5.29 10.93
C ALA A 43 7.65 5.26 10.54
N PHE A 44 7.24 6.16 9.63
CA PHE A 44 5.87 6.17 9.12
C PHE A 44 5.61 5.04 8.12
N GLN A 45 6.63 4.59 7.40
CA GLN A 45 6.53 3.41 6.53
C GLN A 45 6.21 2.15 7.33
N ASP A 46 6.81 2.00 8.51
CA ASP A 46 6.56 0.90 9.42
C ASP A 46 5.14 0.96 10.00
N ASP A 47 4.69 2.14 10.43
CA ASP A 47 3.32 2.36 10.89
C ASP A 47 2.29 2.01 9.80
N LEU A 48 2.53 2.49 8.56
CA LEU A 48 1.64 2.21 7.44
C LEU A 48 1.64 0.72 7.06
N ARG A 49 2.81 0.07 7.10
CA ARG A 49 2.92 -1.38 6.86
C ARG A 49 2.12 -2.16 7.91
N ALA A 50 2.23 -1.79 9.19
CA ALA A 50 1.46 -2.42 10.27
C ALA A 50 -0.04 -2.21 10.08
N ALA A 51 -0.47 -1.00 9.71
CA ALA A 51 -1.87 -0.70 9.44
C ALA A 51 -2.43 -1.51 8.24
N LEU A 52 -1.68 -1.65 7.15
CA LEU A 52 -2.10 -2.38 5.95
C LEU A 52 -2.29 -3.88 6.21
N LYS A 53 -1.49 -4.49 7.10
CA LYS A 53 -1.68 -5.89 7.51
C LYS A 53 -3.08 -6.17 8.08
N GLY A 54 -3.66 -5.21 8.79
CA GLY A 54 -5.05 -5.31 9.28
C GLY A 54 -6.11 -5.43 8.18
N HIS A 55 -5.74 -5.12 6.92
CA HIS A 55 -6.59 -5.20 5.74
C HIS A 55 -6.18 -6.35 4.79
N ALA A 56 -5.33 -7.28 5.22
CA ALA A 56 -4.71 -8.30 4.35
C ALA A 56 -4.03 -7.67 3.12
N LEU A 57 -3.28 -6.59 3.35
CA LEU A 57 -2.46 -5.92 2.35
C LEU A 57 -1.00 -5.86 2.82
N GLU A 58 -0.08 -6.01 1.88
CA GLU A 58 1.34 -5.78 2.09
C GLU A 58 1.83 -4.62 1.24
N ILE A 59 2.87 -3.94 1.72
CA ILE A 59 3.51 -2.82 1.03
C ILE A 59 5.03 -3.01 1.02
N THR A 60 5.60 -2.87 -0.17
CA THR A 60 7.05 -2.85 -0.40
C THR A 60 7.47 -1.47 -0.89
N TYR A 61 8.42 -0.85 -0.21
CA TYR A 61 8.98 0.46 -0.56
C TYR A 61 10.27 0.26 -1.35
N GLY A 62 10.20 0.36 -2.67
CA GLY A 62 11.37 0.33 -3.54
C GLY A 62 11.98 1.72 -3.76
N THR A 63 13.14 1.76 -4.42
CA THR A 63 13.82 3.03 -4.76
C THR A 63 12.98 3.89 -5.69
N ASN A 64 12.39 3.30 -6.73
CA ASN A 64 11.67 4.04 -7.79
C ASN A 64 10.15 3.99 -7.66
N ALA A 65 9.64 2.92 -7.06
CA ALA A 65 8.21 2.65 -6.96
C ALA A 65 7.88 1.96 -5.65
N VAL A 66 6.63 2.12 -5.26
CA VAL A 66 6.01 1.41 -4.15
C VAL A 66 5.06 0.38 -4.74
N VAL A 67 5.02 -0.80 -4.14
CA VAL A 67 4.12 -1.88 -4.54
C VAL A 67 3.25 -2.22 -3.35
N ILE A 68 1.92 -2.21 -3.56
CA ILE A 68 0.93 -2.65 -2.59
C ILE A 68 0.21 -3.84 -3.18
N HIS A 69 0.08 -4.95 -2.46
CA HIS A 69 -0.64 -6.11 -2.95
C HIS A 69 -1.50 -6.77 -1.88
N ARG A 70 -2.46 -7.57 -2.32
CA ARG A 70 -3.24 -8.47 -1.46
C ARG A 70 -2.31 -9.50 -0.85
N ASP A 71 -2.43 -9.71 0.46
CA ASP A 71 -1.81 -10.82 1.18
C ASP A 71 -2.66 -12.09 0.97
N SER A 72 -2.68 -12.56 -0.27
CA SER A 72 -3.42 -13.75 -0.69
C SER A 72 -2.78 -14.34 -1.93
N ASN A 73 -3.00 -15.62 -2.18
CA ASN A 73 -2.54 -16.26 -3.40
C ASN A 73 -3.45 -15.85 -4.58
N PHE A 74 -3.14 -14.71 -5.20
CA PHE A 74 -3.95 -14.14 -6.29
C PHE A 74 -3.48 -14.53 -7.70
N GLY A 75 -2.41 -15.32 -7.82
CA GLY A 75 -1.83 -15.71 -9.11
C GLY A 75 -0.91 -16.93 -8.99
N PRO A 76 -1.41 -18.09 -8.54
CA PRO A 76 -0.59 -19.27 -8.29
C PRO A 76 0.18 -19.70 -9.55
N GLN A 77 1.48 -19.93 -9.40
CA GLN A 77 2.33 -20.51 -10.43
C GLN A 77 2.83 -21.88 -9.97
N SER A 78 2.91 -22.83 -10.89
CA SER A 78 3.58 -24.10 -10.66
C SER A 78 5.04 -23.99 -11.09
N TRP A 79 5.94 -24.52 -10.26
CA TRP A 79 7.31 -24.84 -10.68
C TRP A 79 7.24 -26.06 -11.62
N GLY A 80 7.02 -25.82 -12.91
CA GLY A 80 7.17 -26.84 -13.96
C GLY A 80 8.61 -26.97 -14.40
#